data_AF-A0A366LKY6-F1
#
_entry.id   AF-A0A366LKY6-F1
#
_cell.length_a   1.000
_cell.length_b   1.000
_cell.length_c   1.000
_cell.angle_alpha   90.00
_cell.angle_beta   90.00
_cell.angle_gamma   90.00
#
_symmetry.space_group_name_H-M   'P 1'
#
loop_
_entity.id
_entity.type
_entity.pdbx_description
1 polymer ?
#
loop_
_entity_poly.entity_id
_entity_poly.type
_entity_poly.pdbx_seq_one_letter_code
_entity_poly.pdbx_strand_id
1 'polypeptide(L)'
;MATSGTGVLPTADELPEVLLDLGVPHEDIGELVALRASLLKDPAALRSLEEGLPALVDGIGTLDRPFQLPEPPREPEALGRFFNLFVYLAALPYVLDYHQRHGIPRDISRRTLADLGRSVAAHRRWRGTGGLRYPRWLRFHFRGELYQLGRLQFQRARLGTRTGEGLAAAGLPYVPGDPCLTVHIPDFYGPLSPQACDHSMALARAFFPRHFPGERYRIALLHSWVLDRQLARYLPPGSNLIRFQDRFHTAYESAEPADTDPIAFVFGSADHPLDTLPRRTTLQRALTDHLRAGGHWYIGHGWCPL
;
A
#
# COMPACT_ATOMS: atom_id res chain seq x y z
N MET A 1 -12.67 -19.54 21.99
CA MET A 1 -11.57 -19.83 22.94
C MET A 1 -10.38 -19.04 22.47
N ALA A 2 -9.92 -18.06 23.25
CA ALA A 2 -8.74 -17.28 22.93
C ALA A 2 -7.52 -18.20 23.00
N THR A 3 -6.93 -18.51 21.85
CA THR A 3 -5.62 -19.15 21.77
C THR A 3 -4.59 -18.16 22.29
N SER A 4 -3.82 -18.56 23.32
CA SER A 4 -2.65 -17.82 23.81
C SER A 4 -1.73 -17.42 22.64
N GLY A 5 -1.19 -16.20 22.65
CA GLY A 5 -0.58 -15.54 21.48
C GLY A 5 0.65 -16.24 20.89
N THR A 6 1.22 -17.22 21.57
CA THR A 6 2.37 -18.00 21.08
C THR A 6 2.01 -19.04 20.02
N GLY A 7 0.76 -19.52 19.96
CA GLY A 7 0.31 -20.53 19.00
C GLY A 7 -0.06 -19.99 17.61
N VAL A 8 0.01 -18.68 17.41
CA VAL A 8 -0.47 -18.00 16.19
C VAL A 8 0.66 -17.70 15.21
N LEU A 9 1.91 -17.61 15.68
CA LEU A 9 3.06 -17.42 14.81
C LEU A 9 3.53 -18.76 14.22
N PRO A 10 3.94 -18.81 12.93
CA PRO A 10 4.60 -19.98 12.35
C PRO A 10 5.77 -20.45 13.21
N THR A 11 6.08 -21.74 13.23
CA THR A 11 7.28 -22.26 13.92
C THR A 11 8.58 -21.75 13.29
N ALA A 12 9.72 -21.98 13.95
CA ALA A 12 11.02 -21.56 13.38
C ALA A 12 11.32 -22.24 12.03
N ASP A 13 10.87 -23.50 11.86
CA ASP A 13 11.09 -24.28 10.64
C ASP A 13 10.09 -23.92 9.53
N GLU A 14 8.86 -23.54 9.88
CA GLU A 14 7.84 -23.10 8.92
C GLU A 14 8.02 -21.65 8.46
N LEU A 15 8.58 -20.80 9.33
CA LEU A 15 8.66 -19.36 9.08
C LEU A 15 9.36 -18.99 7.75
N PRO A 16 10.48 -19.60 7.35
CA PRO A 16 11.12 -19.31 6.07
C PRO A 16 10.19 -19.47 4.86
N GLU A 17 9.42 -20.56 4.79
CA GLU A 17 8.46 -20.83 3.71
C GLU A 17 7.37 -19.76 3.67
N VAL A 18 6.82 -19.41 4.83
CA VAL A 18 5.79 -18.36 4.96
C VAL A 18 6.33 -17.01 4.50
N LEU A 19 7.56 -16.65 4.90
CA LEU A 19 8.20 -15.39 4.50
C LEU A 19 8.47 -15.34 2.99
N LEU A 20 8.88 -16.46 2.37
CA LEU A 20 9.07 -16.58 0.93
C LEU A 20 7.75 -16.35 0.17
N ASP A 21 6.65 -16.92 0.64
CA ASP A 21 5.34 -16.72 0.02
C ASP A 21 4.81 -15.29 0.17
N LEU A 22 5.20 -14.60 1.24
CA LEU A 22 4.94 -13.18 1.46
C LEU A 22 5.96 -12.27 0.74
N GLY A 23 6.83 -12.84 -0.09
CA GLY A 23 7.77 -12.11 -0.94
C GLY A 23 8.89 -11.40 -0.18
N VAL A 24 9.18 -11.82 1.05
CA VAL A 24 10.26 -11.23 1.86
C VAL A 24 11.61 -11.52 1.20
N PRO A 25 12.51 -10.53 1.07
CA PRO A 25 13.82 -10.74 0.47
C PRO A 25 14.62 -11.83 1.20
N HIS A 26 15.35 -12.66 0.45
CA HIS A 26 16.08 -13.80 1.03
C HIS A 26 17.10 -13.39 2.08
N GLU A 27 17.70 -12.21 1.92
CA GLU A 27 18.69 -11.65 2.87
C GLU A 27 18.08 -11.30 4.25
N ASP A 28 16.76 -11.10 4.34
CA ASP A 28 16.06 -10.75 5.58
C ASP A 28 15.53 -11.99 6.34
N ILE A 29 15.43 -13.15 5.70
CA ILE A 29 14.76 -14.34 6.27
C ILE A 29 15.48 -14.84 7.53
N GLY A 30 16.80 -14.98 7.48
CA GLY A 30 17.57 -15.48 8.63
C GLY A 30 17.47 -14.57 9.86
N GLU A 31 17.50 -13.26 9.64
CA GLU A 31 17.32 -12.26 10.71
C GLU A 31 15.92 -12.37 11.33
N LEU A 32 14.87 -12.49 10.52
CA LEU A 32 13.49 -12.64 10.98
C LEU A 32 13.27 -13.94 11.78
N VAL A 33 13.89 -15.05 11.39
CA VAL A 33 13.85 -16.31 12.17
C VAL A 33 14.52 -16.13 13.53
N ALA A 34 15.66 -15.45 13.59
CA ALA A 34 16.33 -15.15 14.86
C ALA A 34 15.51 -14.20 15.74
N LEU A 35 14.95 -13.14 15.14
CA LEU A 35 14.12 -12.15 15.84
C LEU A 35 12.82 -12.76 16.39
N ARG A 36 12.25 -13.77 15.71
CA ARG A 36 11.12 -14.54 16.25
C ARG A 36 11.48 -15.16 17.60
N ALA A 37 12.66 -15.77 17.73
CA ALA A 37 13.10 -16.37 18.99
C ALA A 37 13.30 -15.32 20.09
N SER A 38 13.79 -14.12 19.73
CA SER A 38 13.90 -12.98 20.66
C SER A 38 12.52 -12.48 21.11
N LEU A 39 11.57 -12.32 20.18
CA LEU A 39 10.20 -11.92 20.47
C LEU A 39 9.54 -12.87 21.47
N LEU A 40 9.66 -14.18 21.25
CA LEU A 40 9.05 -15.19 22.15
C LEU A 40 9.66 -15.22 23.56
N LYS A 41 10.86 -14.64 23.74
CA LYS A 41 11.52 -14.52 25.05
C LYS A 41 11.24 -13.18 25.74
N ASP A 42 10.61 -12.23 25.05
CA ASP A 42 10.27 -10.91 25.57
C ASP A 42 8.78 -10.84 25.96
N PRO A 43 8.45 -10.87 27.27
CA PRO A 43 7.06 -10.80 27.71
C PRO A 43 6.34 -9.50 27.34
N ALA A 44 7.07 -8.38 27.19
CA ALA A 44 6.47 -7.11 26.81
C ALA A 44 6.12 -7.10 25.32
N ALA A 45 7.01 -7.61 24.46
CA ALA A 45 6.73 -7.78 23.04
C ALA A 45 5.57 -8.75 22.80
N LEU A 46 5.51 -9.87 23.54
CA LEU A 46 4.38 -10.80 23.48
C LEU A 46 3.06 -10.16 23.88
N ARG A 47 3.02 -9.38 24.97
CA ARG A 47 1.80 -8.65 25.36
C ARG A 47 1.36 -7.66 24.30
N SER A 48 2.29 -6.87 23.74
CA SER A 48 1.96 -5.92 22.67
C SER A 48 1.40 -6.65 21.43
N LEU A 49 1.94 -7.83 21.07
CA LEU A 49 1.42 -8.66 19.99
C LEU A 49 0.01 -9.18 20.30
N GLU A 50 -0.22 -9.68 21.52
CA GLU A 50 -1.50 -10.23 21.98
C GLU A 50 -2.61 -9.17 22.06
N GLU A 51 -2.27 -7.96 22.50
CA GLU A 51 -3.20 -6.82 22.54
C GLU A 51 -3.49 -6.27 21.13
N GLY A 52 -2.48 -6.32 20.26
CA GLY A 52 -2.54 -5.77 18.92
C GLY A 52 -3.30 -6.60 17.89
N LEU A 53 -3.17 -7.93 17.99
CA LEU A 53 -3.74 -8.85 17.01
C LEU A 53 -5.28 -8.76 16.91
N PRO A 54 -6.07 -8.74 18.01
CA PRO A 54 -7.52 -8.61 17.94
C PRO A 54 -7.95 -7.33 17.21
N ALA A 55 -7.29 -6.20 17.47
CA ALA A 55 -7.62 -4.93 16.79
C ALA A 55 -7.42 -4.99 15.28
N LEU A 56 -6.46 -5.78 14.79
CA LEU A 56 -6.28 -6.02 13.36
C LEU A 56 -7.35 -6.96 12.81
N VAL A 57 -7.53 -8.13 13.46
CA VAL A 57 -8.41 -9.22 13.02
C VAL A 57 -9.89 -8.83 13.05
N ASP A 58 -10.34 -8.12 14.09
CA ASP A 58 -11.73 -7.68 14.22
C ASP A 58 -12.14 -6.73 13.08
N GLY A 59 -11.17 -6.04 12.47
CA GLY A 59 -11.42 -5.16 11.34
C GLY A 59 -11.45 -5.84 9.98
N ILE A 60 -11.19 -7.14 9.88
CA ILE A 60 -11.22 -7.86 8.61
C ILE A 60 -12.59 -7.68 7.94
N GLY A 61 -12.57 -7.29 6.67
CA GLY A 61 -13.74 -7.06 5.82
C GLY A 61 -14.51 -5.77 6.11
N THR A 62 -14.16 -5.01 7.15
CA THR A 62 -14.86 -3.79 7.55
C THR A 62 -14.11 -2.55 7.08
N LEU A 63 -14.73 -1.80 6.16
CA LEU A 63 -14.17 -0.55 5.65
C LEU A 63 -14.17 0.54 6.74
N ASP A 64 -13.22 1.48 6.64
CA ASP A 64 -13.11 2.68 7.47
C ASP A 64 -12.96 2.45 8.98
N ARG A 65 -12.80 1.19 9.43
CA ARG A 65 -12.59 0.88 10.85
C ARG A 65 -11.21 1.39 11.28
N PRO A 66 -11.12 2.27 12.29
CA PRO A 66 -9.84 2.75 12.78
C PRO A 66 -8.92 1.60 13.19
N PHE A 67 -7.62 1.83 13.04
CA PHE A 67 -6.59 0.88 13.43
C PHE A 67 -5.38 1.63 13.94
N GLN A 68 -4.99 1.30 15.16
CA GLN A 68 -3.72 1.71 15.73
C GLN A 68 -2.78 0.52 15.67
N LEU A 69 -1.57 0.75 15.16
CA LEU A 69 -0.54 -0.28 15.22
C LEU A 69 -0.11 -0.50 16.67
N PRO A 70 0.15 -1.75 17.04
CA PRO A 70 0.77 -2.06 18.33
C PRO A 70 2.14 -1.40 18.44
N GLU A 71 2.50 -0.95 19.65
CA GLU A 71 3.79 -0.30 19.85
C GLU A 71 4.92 -1.34 19.78
N PRO A 72 5.97 -1.09 18.97
CA PRO A 72 7.11 -1.98 18.89
C PRO A 72 7.98 -1.89 20.16
N PRO A 73 8.62 -3.00 20.58
CA PRO A 73 9.64 -2.95 21.62
C PRO A 73 10.81 -2.07 21.19
N ARG A 74 11.45 -1.40 22.15
CA ARG A 74 12.60 -0.52 21.88
C ARG A 74 13.89 -1.30 21.66
N GLU A 75 14.06 -2.40 22.39
CA GLU A 75 15.26 -3.23 22.33
C GLU A 75 14.88 -4.71 22.15
N PRO A 76 15.65 -5.48 21.35
CA PRO A 76 16.70 -4.99 20.46
C PRO A 76 16.11 -4.14 19.32
N GLU A 77 16.82 -3.10 18.88
CA GLU A 77 16.35 -2.18 17.83
C GLU A 77 15.82 -2.90 16.57
N ALA A 78 16.51 -3.97 16.15
CA ALA A 78 16.11 -4.80 15.01
C ALA A 78 14.73 -5.45 15.19
N LEU A 79 14.40 -5.90 16.41
CA LEU A 79 13.06 -6.40 16.72
C LEU A 79 12.04 -5.27 16.60
N GLY A 80 12.36 -4.06 17.08
CA GLY A 80 11.49 -2.90 16.95
C GLY A 80 11.16 -2.58 15.48
N ARG A 81 12.15 -2.64 14.58
CA ARG A 81 11.97 -2.39 13.14
C ARG A 81 11.08 -3.43 12.44
N PHE A 82 11.09 -4.67 12.91
CA PHE A 82 10.32 -5.77 12.33
C PHE A 82 9.08 -6.17 13.13
N PHE A 83 8.83 -5.61 14.30
CA PHE A 83 7.78 -6.08 15.21
C PHE A 83 6.40 -6.18 14.54
N ASN A 84 6.01 -5.15 13.80
CA ASN A 84 4.73 -5.12 13.09
C ASN A 84 4.62 -6.19 12.00
N LEU A 85 5.73 -6.70 11.46
CA LEU A 85 5.72 -7.85 10.55
C LEU A 85 5.19 -9.10 11.27
N PHE A 86 5.59 -9.33 12.53
CA PHE A 86 5.09 -10.45 13.32
C PHE A 86 3.60 -10.32 13.66
N VAL A 87 3.10 -9.09 13.86
CA VAL A 87 1.65 -8.84 13.99
C VAL A 87 0.91 -9.29 12.73
N TYR A 88 1.44 -8.99 11.54
CA TYR A 88 0.86 -9.45 10.27
C TYR A 88 0.99 -10.95 10.04
N LEU A 89 2.10 -11.57 10.44
CA LEU A 89 2.25 -13.03 10.40
C LEU A 89 1.20 -13.72 11.29
N ALA A 90 0.93 -13.19 12.48
CA ALA A 90 -0.10 -13.72 13.36
C ALA A 90 -1.52 -13.53 12.78
N ALA A 91 -1.76 -12.46 12.01
CA ALA A 91 -3.04 -12.22 11.35
C ALA A 91 -3.22 -13.02 10.04
N LEU A 92 -2.15 -13.63 9.51
CA LEU A 92 -2.15 -14.28 8.19
C LEU A 92 -3.23 -15.37 8.03
N PRO A 93 -3.44 -16.30 8.98
CA PRO A 93 -4.48 -17.32 8.83
C PRO A 93 -5.89 -16.73 8.72
N TYR A 94 -6.17 -15.64 9.45
CA TYR A 94 -7.48 -15.01 9.49
C TYR A 94 -7.84 -14.32 8.18
N VAL A 95 -6.88 -13.60 7.58
CA VAL A 95 -7.12 -12.97 6.27
C VAL A 95 -7.20 -14.00 5.14
N LEU A 96 -6.44 -15.09 5.21
CA LEU A 96 -6.53 -16.18 4.24
C LEU A 96 -7.89 -16.90 4.32
N ASP A 97 -8.41 -17.15 5.53
CA ASP A 97 -9.76 -17.67 5.72
C ASP A 97 -10.82 -16.70 5.15
N TYR A 98 -10.69 -15.41 5.42
CA TYR A 98 -11.56 -14.39 4.85
C TYR A 98 -11.54 -14.40 3.31
N HIS A 99 -10.36 -14.43 2.71
CA HIS A 99 -10.19 -14.54 1.26
C HIS A 99 -10.85 -15.82 0.72
N GLN A 100 -10.67 -16.95 1.39
CA GLN A 100 -11.29 -18.21 1.01
C GLN A 100 -12.82 -18.15 1.06
N ARG A 101 -13.40 -17.56 2.12
CA ARG A 101 -14.86 -17.39 2.25
C ARG A 101 -15.46 -16.46 1.21
N HIS A 102 -14.70 -15.46 0.74
CA HIS A 102 -15.09 -14.61 -0.38
C HIS A 102 -14.76 -15.21 -1.77
N GLY A 103 -14.22 -16.44 -1.79
CA GLY A 103 -13.86 -17.14 -3.02
C GLY A 103 -12.72 -16.48 -3.79
N ILE A 104 -11.88 -15.68 -3.13
CA ILE A 104 -10.75 -14.98 -3.73
C ILE A 104 -9.73 -16.02 -4.23
N PRO A 105 -9.30 -15.97 -5.51
CA PRO A 105 -8.28 -16.88 -6.03
C PRO A 105 -7.00 -16.86 -5.21
N ARG A 106 -6.39 -18.05 -5.03
CA ARG A 106 -5.17 -18.21 -4.21
C ARG A 106 -4.01 -17.35 -4.70
N ASP A 107 -3.85 -17.21 -6.01
CA ASP A 107 -2.80 -16.40 -6.62
C ASP A 107 -3.01 -14.90 -6.38
N ILE A 108 -4.26 -14.42 -6.39
CA ILE A 108 -4.58 -13.03 -6.03
C ILE A 108 -4.29 -12.78 -4.55
N SER A 109 -4.70 -13.70 -3.66
CA SER A 109 -4.36 -13.65 -2.24
C SER A 109 -2.85 -13.55 -2.02
N ARG A 110 -2.08 -14.45 -2.65
CA ARG A 110 -0.60 -14.47 -2.56
C ARG A 110 0.02 -13.17 -3.05
N ARG A 111 -0.36 -12.67 -4.24
CA ARG A 111 0.20 -11.42 -4.81
C ARG A 111 -0.15 -10.18 -3.97
N THR A 112 -1.34 -10.18 -3.38
CA THR A 112 -1.81 -9.12 -2.47
C THR A 112 -0.96 -9.10 -1.20
N LEU A 113 -0.83 -10.25 -0.52
CA LEU A 113 -0.11 -10.33 0.75
C LEU A 113 1.41 -10.21 0.58
N ALA A 114 1.94 -10.47 -0.62
CA ALA A 114 3.34 -10.21 -0.97
C ALA A 114 3.75 -8.72 -0.91
N ASP A 115 2.81 -7.79 -0.68
CA ASP A 115 3.14 -6.40 -0.37
C ASP A 115 3.92 -6.26 0.95
N LEU A 116 3.78 -7.23 1.86
CA LEU A 116 4.57 -7.30 3.09
C LEU A 116 6.07 -7.35 2.76
N GLY A 117 6.48 -8.29 1.91
CA GLY A 117 7.86 -8.41 1.46
C GLY A 117 8.34 -7.23 0.62
N ARG A 118 7.47 -6.63 -0.20
CA ARG A 118 7.79 -5.35 -0.89
C ARG A 118 8.09 -4.23 0.10
N SER A 119 7.35 -4.14 1.21
CA SER A 119 7.59 -3.15 2.26
C SER A 119 8.93 -3.39 2.98
N VAL A 120 9.35 -4.65 3.14
CA VAL A 120 10.70 -5.00 3.64
C VAL A 120 11.79 -4.59 2.66
N ALA A 121 11.65 -4.96 1.39
CA ALA A 121 12.57 -4.55 0.33
C ALA A 121 12.70 -3.03 0.22
N ALA A 122 11.57 -2.32 0.34
CA ALA A 122 11.55 -0.86 0.35
C ALA A 122 12.32 -0.29 1.53
N HIS A 123 12.10 -0.82 2.75
CA HIS A 123 12.80 -0.34 3.94
C HIS A 123 14.30 -0.50 3.76
N ARG A 124 14.76 -1.69 3.36
CA ARG A 124 16.17 -1.98 3.15
C ARG A 124 16.80 -1.09 2.09
N ARG A 125 16.15 -0.94 0.92
CA ARG A 125 16.65 -0.07 -0.16
C ARG A 125 16.91 1.36 0.30
N TRP A 126 16.04 1.90 1.15
CA TRP A 126 16.06 3.33 1.49
C TRP A 126 16.69 3.66 2.84
N ARG A 127 16.73 2.70 3.78
CA ARG A 127 17.33 2.87 5.11
C ARG A 127 18.66 2.13 5.28
N GLY A 128 19.00 1.24 4.36
CA GLY A 128 20.23 0.42 4.42
C GLY A 128 20.18 -0.72 5.45
N THR A 129 19.06 -0.86 6.17
CA THR A 129 18.86 -1.87 7.22
C THR A 129 17.53 -2.62 7.03
N GLY A 130 17.42 -3.82 7.58
CA GLY A 130 16.16 -4.57 7.62
C GLY A 130 15.10 -3.84 8.47
N GLY A 131 13.84 -3.91 8.03
CA GLY A 131 12.70 -3.32 8.73
C GLY A 131 11.47 -3.24 7.84
N LEU A 132 10.44 -2.50 8.29
CA LEU A 132 9.17 -2.35 7.56
C LEU A 132 8.87 -0.87 7.26
N ARG A 133 8.81 -0.47 5.98
CA ARG A 133 8.76 0.96 5.59
C ARG A 133 7.44 1.64 5.94
N TYR A 134 6.32 0.96 5.72
CA TYR A 134 4.98 1.51 5.93
C TYR A 134 4.06 0.50 6.64
N PRO A 135 4.29 0.21 7.92
CA PRO A 135 3.52 -0.82 8.61
C PRO A 135 2.01 -0.51 8.57
N ARG A 136 1.59 0.75 8.74
CA ARG A 136 0.14 1.12 8.75
C ARG A 136 -0.58 0.86 7.44
N TRP A 137 0.14 0.84 6.32
CA TRP A 137 -0.40 0.62 4.98
C TRP A 137 -0.85 -0.84 4.79
N LEU A 138 -0.10 -1.77 5.38
CA LEU A 138 -0.34 -3.20 5.23
C LEU A 138 -1.65 -3.67 5.87
N ARG A 139 -2.26 -2.87 6.76
CA ARG A 139 -3.58 -3.16 7.32
C ARG A 139 -4.63 -3.42 6.23
N PHE A 140 -4.58 -2.70 5.11
CA PHE A 140 -5.59 -2.83 4.05
C PHE A 140 -5.52 -4.20 3.37
N HIS A 141 -4.31 -4.76 3.25
CA HIS A 141 -4.07 -6.08 2.70
C HIS A 141 -4.54 -7.16 3.68
N PHE A 142 -4.15 -7.02 4.95
CA PHE A 142 -4.46 -7.98 6.01
C PHE A 142 -5.89 -7.87 6.56
N ARG A 143 -6.66 -6.86 6.13
CA ARG A 143 -8.11 -6.75 6.38
C ARG A 143 -8.97 -7.09 5.17
N GLY A 144 -8.38 -7.50 4.04
CA GLY A 144 -9.13 -7.82 2.83
C GLY A 144 -9.86 -6.60 2.23
N GLU A 145 -9.34 -5.40 2.48
CA GLU A 145 -9.83 -4.14 1.90
C GLU A 145 -9.17 -3.87 0.55
N LEU A 146 -7.93 -4.34 0.33
CA LEU A 146 -7.13 -4.07 -0.87
C LEU A 146 -6.66 -5.37 -1.54
N TYR A 147 -6.70 -5.40 -2.87
CA TYR A 147 -6.27 -6.52 -3.70
C TYR A 147 -5.31 -6.10 -4.81
N GLN A 148 -4.25 -6.89 -5.03
CA GLN A 148 -3.35 -6.76 -6.17
C GLN A 148 -3.97 -7.41 -7.42
N LEU A 149 -4.36 -6.60 -8.41
CA LEU A 149 -4.96 -7.06 -9.66
C LEU A 149 -4.15 -6.57 -10.85
N GLY A 150 -3.25 -7.42 -11.35
CA GLY A 150 -2.31 -7.04 -12.39
C GLY A 150 -1.25 -6.08 -11.86
N ARG A 151 -0.99 -4.98 -12.58
CA ARG A 151 0.00 -3.95 -12.22
C ARG A 151 -0.47 -3.03 -11.09
N LEU A 152 -1.77 -2.86 -10.94
CA LEU A 152 -2.37 -1.93 -9.97
C LEU A 152 -2.96 -2.69 -8.77
N GLN A 153 -3.12 -1.96 -7.67
CA GLN A 153 -3.85 -2.40 -6.50
C GLN A 153 -5.16 -1.64 -6.40
N PHE A 154 -6.20 -2.30 -5.91
CA PHE A 154 -7.53 -1.72 -5.78
C PHE A 154 -8.04 -1.94 -4.36
N GLN A 155 -8.37 -0.84 -3.70
CA GLN A 155 -8.94 -0.82 -2.36
C GLN A 155 -10.43 -0.52 -2.44
N ARG A 156 -11.22 -1.35 -1.75
CA ARG A 156 -12.64 -1.10 -1.46
C ARG A 156 -12.74 0.13 -0.55
N ALA A 157 -13.46 1.16 -0.98
CA ALA A 157 -13.57 2.41 -0.25
C ALA A 157 -14.95 3.06 -0.45
N ARG A 158 -15.15 4.19 0.23
CA ARG A 158 -16.28 5.09 0.04
C ARG A 158 -15.79 6.46 -0.41
N LEU A 159 -16.60 7.13 -1.22
CA LEU A 159 -16.32 8.50 -1.62
C LEU A 159 -16.22 9.41 -0.39
N GLY A 160 -15.06 10.07 -0.22
CA GLY A 160 -14.91 11.13 0.75
C GLY A 160 -15.73 12.37 0.36
N THR A 161 -16.01 13.23 1.34
CA THR A 161 -16.84 14.43 1.18
C THR A 161 -16.39 15.32 0.02
N ARG A 162 -15.12 15.73 0.00
CA ARG A 162 -14.58 16.64 -1.05
C ARG A 162 -14.72 16.06 -2.46
N THR A 163 -14.36 14.79 -2.65
CA THR A 163 -14.47 14.13 -3.96
C THR A 163 -15.94 14.01 -4.38
N GLY A 164 -16.81 13.54 -3.48
CA GLY A 164 -18.24 13.39 -3.78
C GLY A 164 -18.90 14.72 -4.14
N GLU A 165 -18.62 15.79 -3.40
CA GLU A 165 -19.12 17.14 -3.70
C GLU A 165 -18.59 17.66 -5.04
N GLY A 166 -17.30 17.46 -5.34
CA GLY A 166 -16.71 17.85 -6.62
C GLY A 166 -17.34 17.13 -7.81
N LEU A 167 -17.59 15.82 -7.69
CA LEU A 167 -18.25 15.04 -8.73
C LEU A 167 -19.71 15.45 -8.92
N ALA A 168 -20.44 15.68 -7.82
CA ALA A 168 -21.82 16.15 -7.87
C ALA A 168 -21.93 17.55 -8.52
N ALA A 169 -21.02 18.47 -8.20
CA ALA A 169 -20.94 19.79 -8.82
C ALA A 169 -20.64 19.73 -10.32
N ALA A 170 -19.91 18.71 -10.77
CA ALA A 170 -19.67 18.42 -12.18
C ALA A 170 -20.86 17.73 -12.89
N GLY A 171 -22.01 17.58 -12.21
CA GLY A 171 -23.23 16.98 -12.78
C GLY A 171 -23.22 15.44 -12.83
N LEU A 172 -22.30 14.79 -12.11
CA LEU A 172 -22.21 13.33 -12.07
C LEU A 172 -23.10 12.76 -10.95
N PRO A 173 -23.66 11.55 -11.11
CA PRO A 173 -24.62 10.97 -10.17
C PRO A 173 -23.92 10.26 -8.99
N TYR A 174 -22.89 10.88 -8.41
CA TYR A 174 -22.11 10.31 -7.30
C TYR A 174 -22.12 11.28 -6.12
N VAL A 175 -22.30 10.74 -4.92
CA VAL A 175 -22.36 11.53 -3.68
C VAL A 175 -21.40 10.98 -2.62
N PRO A 176 -21.02 11.78 -1.61
CA PRO A 176 -20.22 11.28 -0.48
C PRO A 176 -20.82 10.02 0.13
N GLY A 177 -19.97 9.04 0.44
CA GLY A 177 -20.36 7.75 1.01
C GLY A 177 -20.63 6.64 -0.01
N ASP A 178 -20.79 6.97 -1.30
CA ASP A 178 -20.98 5.98 -2.37
C ASP A 178 -19.77 5.03 -2.47
N PRO A 179 -19.98 3.72 -2.74
CA PRO A 179 -18.87 2.79 -2.93
C PRO A 179 -18.00 3.17 -4.14
N CYS A 180 -16.69 3.22 -3.92
CA CYS A 180 -15.68 3.44 -4.95
C CYS A 180 -14.49 2.49 -4.79
N LEU A 181 -13.68 2.34 -5.83
CA LEU A 181 -12.36 1.72 -5.70
C LEU A 181 -11.29 2.80 -5.63
N THR A 182 -10.36 2.72 -4.69
CA THR A 182 -9.14 3.53 -4.71
C THR A 182 -8.03 2.73 -5.36
N VAL A 183 -7.41 3.30 -6.39
CA VAL A 183 -6.28 2.74 -7.14
C VAL A 183 -4.99 3.08 -6.41
N HIS A 184 -4.13 2.08 -6.25
CA HIS A 184 -2.80 2.23 -5.67
C HIS A 184 -1.74 1.64 -6.60
N ILE A 185 -0.54 2.22 -6.56
CA ILE A 185 0.56 1.87 -7.46
C ILE A 185 1.69 1.28 -6.60
N PRO A 186 1.86 -0.04 -6.56
CA PRO A 186 2.96 -0.63 -5.82
C PRO A 186 4.31 -0.32 -6.49
N ASP A 187 5.31 -0.08 -5.66
CA ASP A 187 6.72 -0.05 -6.04
C ASP A 187 7.23 -1.47 -6.35
N PHE A 188 8.40 -1.59 -6.99
CA PHE A 188 9.03 -2.87 -7.36
C PHE A 188 8.17 -3.81 -8.22
N TYR A 189 7.20 -3.26 -8.97
CA TYR A 189 6.28 -4.03 -9.80
C TYR A 189 6.30 -3.64 -11.28
N GLY A 190 7.44 -3.11 -11.73
CA GLY A 190 7.66 -2.73 -13.13
C GLY A 190 6.96 -1.44 -13.57
N PRO A 191 7.06 -1.07 -14.86
CA PRO A 191 6.53 0.18 -15.38
C PRO A 191 4.99 0.20 -15.45
N LEU A 192 4.41 1.41 -15.46
CA LEU A 192 2.97 1.65 -15.73
C LEU A 192 2.66 1.61 -17.24
N SER A 193 3.02 0.52 -17.92
CA SER A 193 2.72 0.41 -19.36
C SER A 193 1.21 0.49 -19.60
N PRO A 194 0.76 1.05 -20.74
CA PRO A 194 -0.67 1.18 -20.99
C PRO A 194 -1.42 -0.14 -20.90
N GLN A 195 -0.91 -1.18 -21.56
CA GLN A 195 -1.49 -2.52 -21.56
C GLN A 195 -1.63 -3.11 -20.14
N ALA A 196 -0.63 -2.93 -19.28
CA ALA A 196 -0.67 -3.45 -17.92
C ALA A 196 -1.71 -2.72 -17.05
N CYS A 197 -1.88 -1.41 -17.25
CA CYS A 197 -2.90 -0.62 -16.57
C CYS A 197 -4.29 -1.04 -17.04
N ASP A 198 -4.51 -1.16 -18.35
CA ASP A 198 -5.80 -1.55 -18.94
C ASP A 198 -6.20 -2.96 -18.50
N HIS A 199 -5.24 -3.89 -18.44
CA HIS A 199 -5.44 -5.23 -17.90
C HIS A 199 -5.85 -5.21 -16.42
N SER A 200 -5.21 -4.36 -15.61
CA SER A 200 -5.53 -4.22 -14.18
C SER A 200 -6.95 -3.70 -13.97
N MET A 201 -7.37 -2.70 -14.74
CA MET A 201 -8.74 -2.17 -14.71
C MET A 201 -9.77 -3.21 -15.14
N ALA A 202 -9.46 -4.00 -16.19
CA ALA A 202 -10.33 -5.10 -16.63
C ALA A 202 -10.48 -6.19 -15.55
N LEU A 203 -9.39 -6.54 -14.86
CA LEU A 203 -9.45 -7.46 -13.72
C LEU A 203 -10.33 -6.89 -12.60
N ALA A 204 -10.18 -5.61 -12.25
CA ALA A 204 -11.01 -4.97 -11.22
C ALA A 204 -12.51 -5.04 -11.55
N ARG A 205 -12.90 -4.71 -12.79
CA ARG A 205 -14.29 -4.81 -13.27
C ARG A 205 -14.89 -6.20 -13.11
N ALA A 206 -14.10 -7.25 -13.30
CA ALA A 206 -14.57 -8.63 -13.15
C ALA A 206 -14.52 -9.13 -11.70
N PHE A 207 -13.50 -8.72 -10.95
CA PHE A 207 -13.18 -9.25 -9.63
C PHE A 207 -14.19 -8.81 -8.57
N PHE A 208 -14.41 -7.49 -8.42
CA PHE A 208 -15.20 -6.99 -7.31
C PHE A 208 -16.67 -7.44 -7.34
N PRO A 209 -17.40 -7.39 -8.48
CA PRO A 209 -18.77 -7.90 -8.53
C PRO A 209 -18.90 -9.40 -8.22
N ARG A 210 -17.85 -10.19 -8.52
CA ARG A 210 -17.84 -11.63 -8.26
C ARG A 210 -17.62 -11.95 -6.78
N HIS A 211 -16.71 -11.25 -6.11
CA HIS A 211 -16.27 -11.57 -4.75
C HIS A 211 -16.92 -10.71 -3.66
N PHE A 212 -17.49 -9.57 -4.05
CA PHE A 212 -18.20 -8.62 -3.21
C PHE A 212 -19.53 -8.20 -3.86
N PRO A 213 -20.45 -9.14 -4.15
CA PRO A 213 -21.67 -8.86 -4.92
C PRO A 213 -22.63 -7.85 -4.25
N GLY A 214 -22.49 -7.63 -2.94
CA GLY A 214 -23.23 -6.60 -2.19
C GLY A 214 -22.70 -5.17 -2.39
N GLU A 215 -21.55 -5.01 -3.06
CA GLU A 215 -20.86 -3.74 -3.24
C GLU A 215 -20.84 -3.39 -4.73
N ARG A 216 -21.33 -2.20 -5.08
CA ARG A 216 -21.44 -1.74 -6.47
C ARG A 216 -20.48 -0.60 -6.72
N TYR A 217 -19.34 -0.91 -7.31
CA TYR A 217 -18.33 0.06 -7.69
C TYR A 217 -18.55 0.55 -9.11
N ARG A 218 -18.69 1.87 -9.29
CA ARG A 218 -18.88 2.50 -10.62
C ARG A 218 -17.71 3.35 -11.06
N ILE A 219 -16.84 3.71 -10.13
CA ILE A 219 -15.70 4.60 -10.36
C ILE A 219 -14.47 4.10 -9.62
N ALA A 220 -13.32 4.44 -10.17
CA ALA A 220 -12.02 4.30 -9.55
C ALA A 220 -11.44 5.69 -9.27
N LEU A 221 -10.86 5.86 -8.09
CA LEU A 221 -10.18 7.09 -7.65
C LEU A 221 -8.68 6.87 -7.58
N LEU A 222 -7.93 7.95 -7.78
CA LEU A 222 -6.51 7.99 -7.46
C LEU A 222 -6.18 9.35 -6.85
N HIS A 223 -5.55 9.33 -5.69
CA HIS A 223 -5.01 10.52 -5.04
C HIS A 223 -3.50 10.37 -4.97
N SER A 224 -2.78 11.09 -5.83
CA SER A 224 -1.32 10.90 -5.96
C SER A 224 -0.63 12.08 -6.62
N TRP A 225 0.62 12.33 -6.23
CA TRP A 225 1.54 13.21 -6.95
C TRP A 225 1.73 12.78 -8.40
N VAL A 226 1.53 11.49 -8.70
CA VAL A 226 1.56 10.94 -10.07
C VAL A 226 0.54 11.64 -10.97
N LEU A 227 -0.52 12.24 -10.43
CA LEU A 227 -1.53 12.97 -11.19
C LEU A 227 -1.25 14.47 -11.36
N ASP A 228 -0.12 14.98 -10.86
CA ASP A 228 0.26 16.37 -11.10
C ASP A 228 0.54 16.60 -12.59
N ARG A 229 -0.31 17.41 -13.24
CA ARG A 229 -0.22 17.75 -14.66
C ARG A 229 1.02 18.57 -15.00
N GLN A 230 1.68 19.18 -14.02
CA GLN A 230 2.95 19.89 -14.22
C GLN A 230 4.08 18.94 -14.68
N LEU A 231 3.97 17.64 -14.41
CA LEU A 231 4.92 16.63 -14.89
C LEU A 231 5.02 16.62 -16.43
N ALA A 232 3.96 16.99 -17.15
CA ALA A 232 3.96 17.06 -18.62
C ALA A 232 4.90 18.14 -19.18
N ARG A 233 5.32 19.13 -18.37
CA ARG A 233 6.32 20.14 -18.77
C ARG A 233 7.73 19.54 -18.87
N TYR A 234 7.98 18.42 -18.18
CA TYR A 234 9.31 17.82 -18.03
C TYR A 234 9.43 16.43 -18.65
N LEU A 235 8.33 15.67 -18.71
CA LEU A 235 8.32 14.31 -19.22
C LEU A 235 7.89 14.28 -20.70
N PRO A 236 8.47 13.38 -21.52
CA PRO A 236 8.03 13.20 -22.90
C PRO A 236 6.53 12.83 -22.97
N PRO A 237 5.77 13.32 -23.96
CA PRO A 237 4.36 12.99 -24.14
C PRO A 237 4.09 11.47 -24.24
N GLY A 238 5.06 10.72 -24.76
CA GLY A 238 4.98 9.26 -24.87
C GLY A 238 5.28 8.49 -23.58
N SER A 239 5.62 9.16 -22.47
CA SER A 239 5.99 8.46 -21.24
C SER A 239 4.80 7.75 -20.60
N ASN A 240 5.06 6.59 -19.99
CA ASN A 240 4.05 5.79 -19.31
C ASN A 240 3.31 6.58 -18.22
N LEU A 241 4.00 7.48 -17.53
CA LEU A 241 3.40 8.29 -16.47
C LEU A 241 2.34 9.25 -17.03
N ILE A 242 2.66 9.98 -18.10
CA ILE A 242 1.71 10.90 -18.74
C ILE A 242 0.50 10.14 -19.30
N ARG A 243 0.73 9.03 -20.02
CA ARG A 243 -0.37 8.18 -20.49
C ARG A 243 -1.21 7.59 -19.36
N PHE A 244 -0.62 7.38 -18.18
CA PHE A 244 -1.35 6.94 -17.00
C PHE A 244 -2.20 8.06 -16.40
N GLN A 245 -1.68 9.29 -16.32
CA GLN A 245 -2.44 10.46 -15.89
C GLN A 245 -3.67 10.71 -16.77
N ASP A 246 -3.55 10.55 -18.09
CA ASP A 246 -4.62 10.83 -19.05
C ASP A 246 -5.84 9.91 -18.91
N ARG A 247 -5.72 8.82 -18.13
CA ARG A 247 -6.84 7.95 -17.78
C ARG A 247 -7.80 8.56 -16.77
N PHE A 248 -7.37 9.60 -16.04
CA PHE A 248 -8.13 10.18 -14.94
C PHE A 248 -8.60 11.59 -15.27
N HIS A 249 -9.88 11.83 -15.02
CA HIS A 249 -10.45 13.16 -14.93
C HIS A 249 -10.14 13.77 -13.56
N THR A 250 -9.89 15.08 -13.50
CA THR A 250 -9.71 15.79 -12.23
C THR A 250 -11.05 15.85 -11.49
N ALA A 251 -11.08 15.36 -10.25
CA ALA A 251 -12.25 15.48 -9.36
C ALA A 251 -12.32 16.87 -8.71
N TYR A 252 -11.17 17.35 -8.23
CA TYR A 252 -10.97 18.72 -7.72
C TYR A 252 -9.48 19.04 -7.68
N GLU A 253 -9.14 20.32 -7.57
CA GLU A 253 -7.77 20.79 -7.43
C GLU A 253 -7.46 21.12 -5.97
N SER A 254 -6.23 20.79 -5.52
CA SER A 254 -5.70 21.21 -4.23
C SER A 254 -4.67 22.32 -4.46
N ALA A 255 -4.77 23.39 -3.69
CA ALA A 255 -3.81 24.49 -3.72
C ALA A 255 -2.63 24.29 -2.75
N GLU A 256 -2.68 23.27 -1.89
CA GLU A 256 -1.64 22.99 -0.90
C GLU A 256 -0.47 22.23 -1.55
N PRO A 257 0.77 22.78 -1.50
CA PRO A 257 1.97 22.08 -1.93
C PRO A 257 2.17 20.76 -1.19
N ALA A 258 2.64 19.75 -1.92
CA ALA A 258 2.93 18.41 -1.44
C ALA A 258 4.32 17.94 -1.89
N ASP A 259 5.33 18.80 -1.73
CA ASP A 259 6.68 18.59 -2.27
C ASP A 259 7.36 17.34 -1.70
N THR A 260 7.04 16.95 -0.47
CA THR A 260 7.69 15.83 0.22
C THR A 260 7.25 14.47 -0.33
N ASP A 261 5.99 14.32 -0.78
CA ASP A 261 5.45 13.07 -1.32
C ASP A 261 6.22 12.54 -2.53
N PRO A 262 6.31 13.26 -3.68
CA PRO A 262 7.02 12.76 -4.85
C PRO A 262 8.50 12.51 -4.54
N ILE A 263 9.11 13.32 -3.66
CA ILE A 263 10.50 13.14 -3.25
C ILE A 263 10.66 11.85 -2.44
N ALA A 264 9.85 11.62 -1.43
CA ALA A 264 9.91 10.40 -0.62
C ALA A 264 9.64 9.14 -1.44
N PHE A 265 8.72 9.18 -2.41
CA PHE A 265 8.45 8.05 -3.30
C PHE A 265 9.60 7.75 -4.26
N VAL A 266 10.20 8.77 -4.90
CA VAL A 266 11.26 8.56 -5.91
C VAL A 266 12.65 8.36 -5.30
N PHE A 267 12.91 8.96 -4.14
CA PHE A 267 14.25 8.99 -3.51
C PHE A 267 14.35 8.28 -2.18
N GLY A 268 13.25 7.76 -1.62
CA GLY A 268 13.26 7.02 -0.36
C GLY A 268 12.95 7.87 0.88
N SER A 269 13.43 9.11 0.90
CA SER A 269 13.19 10.11 1.94
C SER A 269 13.17 11.52 1.37
N ALA A 270 12.43 12.42 2.01
CA ALA A 270 12.42 13.86 1.74
C ALA A 270 13.36 14.66 2.64
N ASP A 271 14.08 14.00 3.55
CA ASP A 271 14.96 14.67 4.55
C ASP A 271 16.31 15.10 3.96
N HIS A 272 16.67 14.59 2.77
CA HIS A 272 17.95 14.89 2.14
C HIS A 272 17.88 16.22 1.38
N PRO A 273 18.96 17.04 1.42
CA PRO A 273 19.03 18.25 0.61
C PRO A 273 18.85 17.94 -0.88
N LEU A 274 18.06 18.73 -1.59
CA LEU A 274 17.75 18.53 -3.03
C LEU A 274 19.01 18.41 -3.90
N ASP A 275 20.10 19.06 -3.52
CA ASP A 275 21.38 19.05 -4.25
C ASP A 275 22.17 17.76 -4.13
N THR A 276 21.80 16.90 -3.17
CA THR A 276 22.42 15.59 -2.96
C THR A 276 21.66 14.45 -3.65
N LEU A 277 20.43 14.71 -4.11
CA LEU A 277 19.57 13.68 -4.69
C LEU A 277 20.10 13.20 -6.06
N PRO A 278 20.02 11.89 -6.35
CA PRO A 278 20.52 11.34 -7.61
C PRO A 278 19.71 11.83 -8.81
N ARG A 279 20.37 12.25 -9.89
CA ARG A 279 19.72 12.84 -11.08
C ARG A 279 19.84 11.98 -12.34
N ARG A 280 19.73 10.66 -12.18
CA ARG A 280 20.00 9.67 -13.23
C ARG A 280 18.88 9.58 -14.26
N THR A 281 17.62 9.66 -13.82
CA THR A 281 16.45 9.57 -14.71
C THR A 281 15.83 10.93 -15.03
N THR A 282 15.05 11.01 -16.10
CA THR A 282 14.30 12.23 -16.46
C THR A 282 13.35 12.65 -15.35
N LEU A 283 12.67 11.70 -14.70
CA LEU A 283 11.78 11.98 -13.58
C LEU A 283 12.53 12.55 -12.37
N GLN A 284 13.69 11.99 -12.03
CA GLN A 284 14.51 12.51 -10.93
C GLN A 284 14.97 13.96 -11.18
N ARG A 285 15.37 14.27 -12.42
CA ARG A 285 15.72 15.64 -12.82
C ARG A 285 14.50 16.56 -12.75
N ALA A 286 13.37 16.15 -13.33
CA ALA A 286 12.13 16.91 -13.33
C ALA A 286 11.72 17.35 -11.91
N LEU A 287 11.65 16.40 -10.97
CA LEU A 287 11.23 16.68 -9.60
C LEU A 287 12.15 17.68 -8.90
N THR A 288 13.46 17.51 -9.05
CA THR A 288 14.45 18.38 -8.39
C THR A 288 14.59 19.74 -9.07
N ASP A 289 14.50 19.81 -10.40
CA ASP A 289 14.58 21.07 -11.15
C ASP A 289 13.38 21.97 -10.92
N HIS A 290 12.17 21.40 -10.83
CA HIS A 290 10.96 22.16 -10.53
C HIS A 290 11.06 22.86 -9.18
N LEU A 291 11.49 22.13 -8.13
CA LEU A 291 11.66 22.68 -6.79
C LEU A 291 12.78 23.71 -6.72
N ARG A 292 13.92 23.48 -7.39
CA ARG A 292 15.03 24.45 -7.45
C ARG A 292 14.65 25.74 -8.17
N ALA A 293 13.72 25.68 -9.11
CA ALA A 293 13.18 26.86 -9.79
C ALA A 293 12.12 27.61 -8.95
N GLY A 294 11.87 27.18 -7.70
CA GLY A 294 10.84 27.75 -6.82
C GLY A 294 9.42 27.28 -7.13
N GLY A 295 9.27 26.24 -7.95
CA GLY A 295 7.98 25.58 -8.18
C GLY A 295 7.61 24.63 -7.04
N HIS A 296 6.36 24.17 -7.05
CA HIS A 296 5.80 23.24 -6.07
C HIS A 296 5.08 22.09 -6.78
N TRP A 297 5.18 20.89 -6.20
CA TRP A 297 4.41 19.73 -6.61
C TRP A 297 3.12 19.61 -5.81
N TYR A 298 2.09 19.02 -6.41
CA TYR A 298 0.77 18.88 -5.79
C TYR A 298 0.28 17.44 -5.87
N ILE A 299 -0.63 17.08 -4.96
CA ILE A 299 -1.41 15.84 -5.10
C ILE A 299 -2.54 16.10 -6.09
N GLY A 300 -2.56 15.33 -7.18
CA GLY A 300 -3.71 15.30 -8.06
C GLY A 300 -4.80 14.38 -7.51
N HIS A 301 -6.05 14.80 -7.64
CA HIS A 301 -7.22 14.04 -7.22
C HIS A 301 -8.02 13.63 -8.45
N GLY A 302 -7.79 12.41 -8.92
CA GLY A 302 -8.36 11.90 -10.16
C GLY A 302 -9.44 10.86 -9.95
N TRP A 303 -10.34 10.75 -10.92
CA TRP A 303 -11.33 9.69 -11.02
C TRP A 303 -11.45 9.19 -12.46
N CYS A 304 -11.92 7.95 -12.63
CA CYS A 304 -12.35 7.43 -13.91
C CYS A 304 -13.50 6.44 -13.74
N PRO A 305 -14.32 6.21 -14.79
CA PRO A 305 -15.29 5.13 -14.79
C PRO A 305 -14.59 3.77 -14.60
N LEU A 306 -15.19 2.91 -13.79
CA LEU A 306 -14.68 1.56 -13.58
C LEU A 306 -14.98 0.66 -14.78
#